data_AF-A0A353YVT6-F1
#
_entry.id   AF-A0A353YVT6-F1
#
_cell.length_a   1.000
_cell.length_b   1.000
_cell.length_c   1.000
_cell.angle_alpha   90.00
_cell.angle_beta   90.00
_cell.angle_gamma   90.00
#
_symmetry.space_group_name_H-M   'P 1'
#
loop_
_entity.id
_entity.type
_entity.pdbx_description
1 polymer ?
#
loop_
_entity_poly.entity_id
_entity_poly.type
_entity_poly.pdbx_seq_one_letter_code
_entity_poly.pdbx_strand_id
1 'polypeptide(L)'
;MRASLVIILFLSFLTVRAQNDIASLQKEAEELEAAGNSRELASTLNKLGTLQWQQGMLDEAIESFSQSLSINKDLDNVNAQRIINGYLGLVHLENENYPEAVRVFTERIRLNKSAGKTQE
;
A
#
# COMPACT_ATOMS: atom_id res chain seq x y z
N MET A 1 35.92 15.78 3.11
CA MET A 1 35.30 15.11 4.28
C MET A 1 34.05 15.80 4.83
N ARG A 2 33.85 17.14 4.74
CA ARG A 2 32.66 17.80 5.33
C ARG A 2 31.34 17.60 4.55
N ALA A 3 31.38 17.45 3.23
CA ALA A 3 30.18 17.21 2.42
C ALA A 3 29.53 15.84 2.72
N SER A 4 30.33 14.79 2.91
CA SER A 4 29.83 13.44 3.21
C SER A 4 29.13 13.37 4.57
N LEU A 5 29.60 14.12 5.59
CA LEU A 5 28.99 14.11 6.93
C LEU A 5 27.60 14.79 6.93
N VAL A 6 27.43 15.89 6.18
CA VAL A 6 26.13 16.59 6.06
C VAL A 6 25.12 15.73 5.30
N ILE A 7 25.57 15.04 4.24
CA ILE A 7 24.72 14.11 3.48
C ILE A 7 24.31 12.92 4.35
N ILE A 8 25.23 12.33 5.11
CA ILE A 8 24.92 11.21 6.01
C ILE A 8 23.94 11.65 7.12
N LEU A 9 24.14 12.82 7.73
CA LEU A 9 23.22 13.35 8.74
C LEU A 9 21.84 13.65 8.16
N PHE A 10 21.78 14.24 6.96
CA PHE A 10 20.53 14.51 6.26
C PHE A 10 19.80 13.22 5.87
N LEU A 11 20.51 12.22 5.34
CA LEU A 11 19.95 10.90 5.02
C LEU A 11 19.48 10.18 6.29
N SER A 12 20.26 10.19 7.36
CA SER A 12 19.88 9.58 8.65
C SER A 12 18.65 10.24 9.26
N PHE A 13 18.52 11.55 9.09
CA PHE A 13 17.35 12.30 9.54
C PHE A 13 16.11 12.02 8.67
N LEU A 14 16.30 11.85 7.36
CA LEU A 14 15.24 11.47 6.42
C LEU A 14 14.73 10.05 6.73
N THR A 15 15.62 9.10 7.01
CA THR A 15 15.26 7.73 7.40
C THR A 15 14.55 7.69 8.76
N VAL A 16 15.00 8.47 9.75
CA VAL A 16 14.34 8.52 11.06
C VAL A 16 12.93 9.12 10.97
N ARG A 17 12.72 10.17 10.16
CA ARG A 17 11.38 10.72 9.93
C ARG A 17 10.45 9.73 9.26
N ALA A 18 10.91 9.04 8.22
CA ALA A 18 10.11 8.03 7.52
C ALA A 18 9.73 6.85 8.43
N GLN A 19 10.64 6.39 9.29
CA GLN A 19 10.34 5.35 10.28
C GLN A 19 9.29 5.81 11.30
N ASN A 20 9.32 7.08 11.69
CA ASN A 20 8.33 7.66 12.59
C ASN A 20 6.92 7.72 11.94
N ASP A 21 6.86 8.07 10.65
CA ASP A 21 5.59 8.12 9.91
C ASP A 21 4.96 6.72 9.76
N ILE A 22 5.76 5.71 9.41
CA ILE A 22 5.32 4.30 9.34
C ILE A 22 4.79 3.82 10.71
N ALA A 23 5.53 4.07 11.80
CA ALA A 23 5.12 3.65 13.14
C ALA A 23 3.80 4.32 13.57
N SER A 24 3.61 5.60 13.23
CA SER A 24 2.35 6.30 13.52
C SER A 24 1.16 5.72 12.78
N LEU A 25 1.31 5.37 11.50
CA LEU A 25 0.25 4.76 10.70
C LEU A 25 -0.06 3.33 11.15
N GLN A 26 0.93 2.55 11.57
CA GLN A 26 0.72 1.21 12.15
C GLN A 26 -0.13 1.30 13.41
N LYS A 27 0.23 2.20 14.32
CA LYS A 27 -0.54 2.43 15.54
C LYS A 27 -1.97 2.90 15.24
N GLU A 28 -2.14 3.82 14.30
CA GLU A 28 -3.46 4.28 13.86
C GLU A 28 -4.30 3.12 13.29
N ALA A 29 -3.70 2.23 12.50
CA ALA A 29 -4.37 1.05 11.97
C ALA A 29 -4.84 0.10 13.10
N GLU A 30 -4.00 -0.18 14.10
CA GLU A 30 -4.38 -1.00 15.25
C GLU A 30 -5.56 -0.41 16.03
N GLU A 31 -5.56 0.91 16.26
CA GLU A 31 -6.65 1.62 16.93
C GLU A 31 -7.96 1.55 16.12
N LEU A 32 -7.88 1.73 14.80
CA LEU A 32 -9.03 1.66 13.89
C LEU A 32 -9.60 0.24 13.77
N GLU A 33 -8.73 -0.78 13.80
CA GLU A 33 -9.13 -2.19 13.82
C GLU A 33 -9.88 -2.50 15.12
N ALA A 34 -9.32 -2.11 16.27
CA ALA A 34 -9.98 -2.27 17.58
C ALA A 34 -11.32 -1.52 17.67
N ALA A 35 -11.43 -0.36 17.00
CA ALA A 35 -12.66 0.43 16.92
C ALA A 35 -13.67 -0.11 15.89
N GLY A 36 -13.29 -1.09 15.05
CA GLY A 36 -14.14 -1.63 13.98
C GLY A 36 -14.39 -0.64 12.84
N ASN A 37 -13.55 0.37 12.65
CA ASN A 37 -13.71 1.37 11.60
C ASN A 37 -13.04 0.91 10.29
N SER A 38 -13.64 -0.07 9.63
CA SER A 38 -13.07 -0.75 8.47
C SER A 38 -12.72 0.20 7.31
N ARG A 39 -13.52 1.24 7.06
CA ARG A 39 -13.27 2.17 5.95
C ARG A 39 -12.01 3.00 6.20
N GLU A 40 -11.86 3.55 7.40
CA GLU A 40 -10.67 4.32 7.76
C GLU A 40 -9.45 3.40 7.84
N LEU A 41 -9.59 2.22 8.45
CA LEU A 41 -8.53 1.20 8.51
C LEU A 41 -7.98 0.89 7.12
N ALA A 42 -8.85 0.61 6.15
CA ALA A 42 -8.42 0.31 4.79
C ALA A 42 -7.67 1.46 4.12
N SER A 43 -8.10 2.71 4.36
CA SER A 43 -7.40 3.91 3.87
C SER A 43 -6.02 4.05 4.52
N THR A 44 -5.92 3.86 5.83
CA THR A 44 -4.66 3.97 6.59
C THR A 44 -3.67 2.88 6.19
N LEU A 45 -4.14 1.64 6.01
CA LEU A 45 -3.32 0.54 5.46
C LEU A 45 -2.81 0.82 4.04
N ASN A 46 -3.62 1.45 3.17
CA ASN A 46 -3.18 1.83 1.83
C ASN A 46 -2.09 2.93 1.88
N LYS A 47 -2.19 3.89 2.81
CA LYS A 47 -1.13 4.89 3.04
C LYS A 47 0.14 4.24 3.56
N LEU A 48 0.01 3.32 4.52
CA LEU A 48 1.12 2.58 5.10
C LEU A 48 1.87 1.77 4.03
N GLY A 49 1.15 0.99 3.22
CA GLY A 49 1.74 0.23 2.12
C GLY A 49 2.45 1.12 1.10
N THR A 50 1.93 2.32 0.83
CA THR A 50 2.59 3.29 -0.06
C THR A 50 3.90 3.79 0.51
N LEU A 51 3.95 4.15 1.80
CA LEU A 51 5.19 4.59 2.44
C LEU A 51 6.21 3.44 2.56
N GLN A 52 5.77 2.24 2.93
CA GLN A 52 6.62 1.05 2.98
C GLN A 52 7.25 0.78 1.61
N TRP A 53 6.44 0.82 0.55
CA TRP A 53 6.94 0.64 -0.81
C TRP A 53 7.97 1.70 -1.20
N GLN A 54 7.73 2.97 -0.89
CA GLN A 54 8.69 4.06 -1.15
C GLN A 54 10.01 3.88 -0.40
N GLN A 55 10.04 3.12 0.69
CA GLN A 55 11.24 2.80 1.46
C GLN A 55 11.89 1.45 1.06
N GLY A 56 11.35 0.77 0.05
CA GLY A 56 11.83 -0.55 -0.38
C GLY A 56 11.46 -1.69 0.57
N MET A 57 10.53 -1.46 1.50
CA MET A 57 9.97 -2.47 2.40
C MET A 57 8.87 -3.24 1.65
N LEU A 58 9.28 -4.03 0.65
CA LEU A 58 8.36 -4.59 -0.35
C LEU A 58 7.40 -5.62 0.23
N ASP A 59 7.87 -6.49 1.13
CA ASP A 59 7.04 -7.53 1.75
C ASP A 59 6.00 -6.91 2.69
N GLU A 60 6.38 -5.92 3.48
CA GLU A 60 5.46 -5.20 4.36
C GLU A 60 4.45 -4.36 3.56
N ALA A 61 4.87 -3.77 2.44
CA ALA A 61 3.97 -3.07 1.54
C ALA A 61 2.92 -4.02 0.95
N ILE A 62 3.34 -5.22 0.52
CA ILE A 62 2.44 -6.26 0.02
C ILE A 62 1.41 -6.63 1.09
N GLU A 63 1.83 -6.80 2.34
CA GLU A 63 0.94 -7.13 3.45
C GLU A 63 -0.10 -6.01 3.68
N SER A 64 0.35 -4.77 3.85
CA SER A 64 -0.54 -3.62 4.09
C SER A 64 -1.54 -3.41 2.96
N PHE A 65 -1.10 -3.52 1.71
CA PHE A 65 -2.00 -3.44 0.56
C PHE A 65 -2.96 -4.62 0.49
N SER A 66 -2.53 -5.83 0.84
CA SER A 66 -3.39 -7.02 0.82
C SER A 66 -4.49 -6.94 1.88
N GLN A 67 -4.18 -6.47 3.08
CA GLN A 67 -5.16 -6.21 4.13
C GLN A 67 -6.17 -5.13 3.70
N SER A 68 -5.68 -4.00 3.16
CA SER A 68 -6.54 -2.95 2.61
C SER A 68 -7.45 -3.46 1.48
N LEU A 69 -6.93 -4.34 0.60
CA LEU A 69 -7.70 -4.96 -0.47
C LEU A 69 -8.80 -5.87 0.08
N SER A 70 -8.51 -6.67 1.10
CA SER A 70 -9.50 -7.55 1.74
C SER A 70 -10.67 -6.73 2.29
N ILE A 71 -10.38 -5.67 3.05
CA ILE A 71 -11.42 -4.82 3.61
C ILE A 71 -12.24 -4.13 2.51
N ASN A 72 -11.58 -3.64 1.45
CA ASN A 72 -12.31 -3.02 0.33
C ASN A 72 -13.12 -4.02 -0.51
N LYS A 73 -12.86 -5.33 -0.42
CA LYS A 73 -13.75 -6.37 -0.96
C LYS A 73 -15.01 -6.49 -0.09
N ASP A 74 -14.85 -6.56 1.22
CA ASP A 74 -15.98 -6.64 2.16
C ASP A 74 -16.88 -5.39 2.12
N LEU A 75 -16.30 -4.24 1.80
CA LEU A 75 -17.01 -2.97 1.61
C LEU A 75 -17.56 -2.76 0.18
N ASP A 76 -17.40 -3.73 -0.73
CA ASP A 76 -17.77 -3.62 -2.15
C ASP A 76 -17.19 -2.38 -2.86
N ASN A 77 -16.06 -1.86 -2.38
CA ASN A 77 -15.42 -0.67 -2.94
C ASN A 77 -14.54 -1.01 -4.15
N VAL A 78 -15.19 -1.29 -5.28
CA VAL A 78 -14.55 -1.71 -6.53
C VAL A 78 -13.48 -0.70 -7.01
N ASN A 79 -13.72 0.60 -6.79
CA ASN A 79 -12.75 1.64 -7.17
C ASN A 79 -11.44 1.52 -6.38
N ALA A 80 -11.53 1.33 -5.06
CA ALA A 80 -10.35 1.11 -4.22
C ALA A 80 -9.67 -0.22 -4.56
N GLN A 81 -10.44 -1.30 -4.75
CA GLN A 81 -9.89 -2.60 -5.16
C GLN A 81 -9.04 -2.47 -6.44
N ARG A 82 -9.52 -1.72 -7.45
CA ARG A 82 -8.77 -1.46 -8.68
C ARG A 82 -7.45 -0.73 -8.43
N ILE A 83 -7.47 0.30 -7.58
CA ILE A 83 -6.28 1.11 -7.26
C ILE A 83 -5.26 0.23 -6.54
N ILE A 84 -5.69 -0.50 -5.52
CA ILE A 84 -4.82 -1.34 -4.68
C ILE A 84 -4.21 -2.48 -5.51
N ASN A 85 -4.98 -3.14 -6.38
CA ASN A 85 -4.42 -4.14 -7.31
C ASN A 85 -3.36 -3.53 -8.26
N GLY A 86 -3.47 -2.23 -8.58
CA GLY A 86 -2.46 -1.51 -9.32
C GLY A 86 -1.16 -1.36 -8.53
N TYR A 87 -1.26 -0.96 -7.26
CA TYR A 87 -0.09 -0.86 -6.38
C TYR A 87 0.55 -2.22 -6.13
N LEU A 88 -0.23 -3.25 -5.74
CA LEU A 88 0.28 -4.61 -5.56
C LEU A 88 1.01 -5.12 -6.81
N GLY A 89 0.50 -4.84 -8.01
CA GLY A 89 1.16 -5.25 -9.24
C GLY A 89 2.52 -4.59 -9.42
N LEU A 90 2.66 -3.31 -9.07
CA LEU A 90 3.94 -2.59 -9.13
C LEU A 90 4.91 -3.10 -8.06
N VAL A 91 4.44 -3.32 -6.83
CA VAL A 91 5.29 -3.85 -5.74
C VAL A 91 5.76 -5.27 -6.06
N HIS A 92 4.89 -6.14 -6.58
CA HIS A 92 5.30 -7.48 -7.00
C HIS A 92 6.27 -7.48 -8.18
N LEU A 93 6.19 -6.52 -9.10
CA LEU A 93 7.20 -6.37 -10.15
C LEU A 93 8.57 -5.99 -9.56
N GLU A 94 8.58 -5.08 -8.60
CA GLU A 94 9.80 -4.66 -7.91
C GLU A 94 10.39 -5.77 -7.03
N ASN A 95 9.53 -6.58 -6.41
CA ASN A 95 9.91 -7.76 -5.63
C ASN A 95 10.20 -9.00 -6.50
N GLU A 96 10.35 -8.83 -7.82
CA GLU A 96 10.61 -9.89 -8.83
C GLU A 96 9.58 -11.05 -8.83
N ASN A 97 8.43 -10.87 -8.18
CA ASN A 97 7.34 -11.82 -8.16
C ASN A 97 6.41 -11.61 -9.36
N TYR A 98 6.95 -11.87 -10.55
CA TYR A 98 6.25 -11.69 -11.82
C TYR A 98 4.93 -12.46 -11.93
N PRO A 99 4.82 -13.72 -11.47
CA PRO A 99 3.54 -14.45 -11.53
C PRO A 99 2.42 -13.71 -10.78
N GLU A 100 2.73 -13.20 -9.59
CA GLU A 100 1.74 -12.51 -8.76
C GLU A 100 1.40 -11.13 -9.31
N ALA A 101 2.39 -10.40 -9.84
CA ALA A 101 2.17 -9.14 -10.54
C ALA A 101 1.17 -9.30 -11.70
N VAL A 102 1.36 -10.34 -12.54
CA VAL A 102 0.42 -10.65 -13.64
C VAL A 102 -0.97 -10.95 -13.11
N ARG A 103 -1.07 -11.72 -12.02
CA ARG A 103 -2.37 -12.08 -11.41
C ARG A 103 -3.15 -10.84 -10.97
N VAL A 104 -2.52 -9.94 -10.20
CA VAL A 104 -3.20 -8.74 -9.68
C VAL A 104 -3.48 -7.70 -10.77
N PHE A 105 -2.61 -7.54 -11.77
CA PHE A 105 -2.94 -6.68 -12.93
C PHE A 105 -4.10 -7.23 -13.75
N THR A 106 -4.18 -8.56 -13.91
CA THR A 106 -5.31 -9.20 -14.58
C THR A 106 -6.62 -8.95 -13.82
N GLU A 107 -6.58 -9.03 -12.48
CA GLU A 107 -7.72 -8.69 -11.62
C GLU A 107 -8.16 -7.24 -11.84
N ARG A 108 -7.21 -6.30 -11.77
CA ARG A 108 -7.48 -4.87 -12.02
C ARG A 108 -8.16 -4.63 -13.37
N ILE A 109 -7.72 -5.32 -14.43
CA ILE A 109 -8.33 -5.21 -15.77
C ILE A 109 -9.74 -5.77 -15.77
N ARG A 110 -9.99 -6.89 -15.08
CA ARG A 110 -11.35 -7.47 -14.96
C ARG A 110 -12.30 -6.50 -14.28
N LEU A 111 -11.87 -5.89 -13.17
CA LEU A 111 -12.67 -4.91 -12.42
C LEU A 111 -13.00 -3.66 -13.26
N ASN A 112 -12.09 -3.21 -14.12
CA ASN A 112 -12.36 -2.12 -15.07
C ASN A 112 -13.45 -2.49 -16.10
N LYS A 113 -13.41 -3.73 -16.61
CA LYS A 113 -14.39 -4.21 -17.60
C LYS A 113 -15.77 -4.42 -16.98
N SER A 114 -15.85 -4.91 -15.74
CA SER A 114 -17.14 -5.07 -15.06
C SER A 114 -17.78 -3.72 -14.74
N ALA A 115 -16.99 -2.71 -14.34
CA ALA A 115 -17.51 -1.37 -14.08
C ALA A 115 -18.05 -0.67 -15.36
N GLY A 116 -17.43 -0.92 -16.52
CA GLY A 116 -17.87 -0.35 -17.80
C GLY A 116 -19.15 -0.96 -18.35
N LYS A 117 -19.48 -2.21 -18.00
CA LYS A 117 -20.70 -2.89 -18.44
C LYS A 117 -21.96 -2.49 -17.67
N THR A 118 -21.83 -1.83 -16.52
CA THR A 118 -22.97 -1.39 -15.70
C THR A 118 -23.44 0.03 -16.05
N GLN A 119 -22.79 0.69 -17.02
CA GLN A 119 -23.11 2.07 -17.45
C GLN A 119 -23.85 2.14 -18.82
N GLU A 120 -24.22 1.00 -19.41
CA GLU A 120 -25.10 0.89 -20.59
C GLU A 120 -26.52 0.49 -20.17
#